data_AF-A0A2N2LJU6-F1
#
_entry.id   AF-A0A2N2LJU6-F1
#
_cell.length_a   1.000
_cell.length_b   1.000
_cell.length_c   1.000
_cell.angle_alpha   90.00
_cell.angle_beta   90.00
_cell.angle_gamma   90.00
#
_symmetry.space_group_name_H-M   'P 1'
#
loop_
_entity.id
_entity.type
_entity.pdbx_description
1 polymer ?
#
loop_
_entity_poly.entity_id
_entity_poly.type
_entity_poly.pdbx_seq_one_letter_code
_entity_poly.pdbx_strand_id
1 'polypeptide(L)' 'MDLRMGDVVRLRKPHPCGGFDWELVRLGAEIGLRCVTCGRRVILDRPTLRKRLKAFVSRGAPLDPAVERALYGGDPAER' A
#
# COMPACT_ATOMS: atom_id res chain seq x y z
N MET A 1 -2.91 9.19 5.83
CA MET A 1 -2.66 7.74 5.84
C MET A 1 -1.24 7.56 5.38
N ASP A 2 -0.38 7.12 6.29
CA ASP A 2 1.00 6.74 5.98
C ASP A 2 0.96 5.39 5.25
N LEU A 3 1.49 5.34 4.03
CA LEU A 3 1.58 4.12 3.22
C LEU A 3 3.04 3.91 2.85
N ARG A 4 3.54 2.70 3.06
CA ARG A 4 4.93 2.31 2.78
C ARG A 4 4.97 1.27 1.68
N MET A 5 6.07 1.27 0.92
CA MET A 5 6.30 0.23 -0.08
C MET A 5 6.43 -1.12 0.64
N GLY A 6 5.75 -2.15 0.13
CA GLY A 6 5.70 -3.45 0.79
C GLY A 6 4.72 -3.56 1.96
N ASP A 7 3.95 -2.51 2.29
CA ASP A 7 2.81 -2.67 3.21
C ASP A 7 1.86 -3.76 2.67
N VAL A 8 1.41 -4.64 3.55
CA VAL A 8 0.35 -5.60 3.24
C VAL A 8 -0.93 -5.11 3.88
N VAL A 9 -1.93 -4.83 3.06
CA VAL A 9 -3.22 -4.30 3.49
C VAL A 9 -4.33 -5.30 3.21
N ARG A 10 -5.31 -5.35 4.11
CA ARG A 10 -6.55 -6.09 3.91
C ARG A 10 -7.62 -5.15 3.38
N LEU A 11 -8.20 -5.47 2.23
CA LEU A 11 -9.32 -4.73 1.67
C LEU A 11 -10.66 -5.32 2.14
N ARG A 12 -11.70 -4.47 2.17
CA ARG A 12 -13.08 -4.86 2.47
C ARG A 12 -13.70 -5.73 1.38
N LYS A 13 -13.32 -5.49 0.13
CA LYS A 13 -13.78 -6.29 -1.03
C LYS A 13 -12.74 -7.38 -1.33
N PRO A 14 -13.17 -8.63 -1.55
CA PRO A 14 -12.28 -9.69 -1.99
C PRO A 14 -11.79 -9.42 -3.41
N HIS A 15 -10.59 -9.91 -3.71
CA HIS A 15 -10.15 -10.13 -5.07
C HIS A 15 -11.01 -11.24 -5.72
N PRO A 16 -11.25 -11.21 -7.05
CA PRO A 16 -11.86 -12.32 -7.79
C PRO A 16 -11.34 -13.73 -7.47
N CYS A 17 -10.10 -13.88 -6.98
CA CYS A 17 -9.57 -15.18 -6.55
C CYS A 17 -9.96 -15.61 -5.12
N GLY A 18 -10.71 -14.79 -4.37
CA GLY A 18 -11.08 -15.02 -2.96
C GLY A 18 -10.11 -14.44 -1.93
N GLY A 19 -8.94 -13.92 -2.34
CA GLY A 19 -7.97 -13.30 -1.44
C GLY A 19 -8.39 -11.90 -0.97
N PHE A 20 -8.05 -11.54 0.26
CA PHE A 20 -8.35 -10.21 0.84
C PHE A 20 -7.12 -9.34 1.05
N ASP A 21 -5.93 -9.95 0.97
CA ASP A 21 -4.66 -9.32 1.31
C ASP A 21 -3.90 -8.90 0.07
N TRP A 22 -3.38 -7.69 0.13
CA TRP A 22 -2.77 -6.98 -0.97
C TRP A 22 -1.48 -6.32 -0.53
N GLU A 23 -0.40 -6.60 -1.23
CA GLU A 23 0.90 -5.96 -1.07
C GLU A 23 0.96 -4.67 -1.89
N LEU A 24 1.42 -3.57 -1.29
CA LEU A 24 1.65 -2.31 -1.97
C LEU A 24 2.97 -2.37 -2.75
N VAL A 25 2.86 -2.43 -4.07
CA VAL A 25 4.00 -2.56 -4.99
C VAL A 25 4.35 -1.26 -5.71
N ARG A 26 3.48 -0.24 -5.64
CA ARG A 26 3.73 1.09 -6.19
C ARG A 26 3.06 2.15 -5.31
N LEU A 27 3.81 3.19 -4.98
CA LEU A 27 3.33 4.38 -4.29
C LEU A 27 3.50 5.60 -5.19
N GLY A 28 2.40 6.29 -5.48
CA GLY A 28 2.39 7.51 -6.30
C GLY A 28 1.04 8.20 -6.21
N ALA A 29 0.64 8.89 -7.28
CA ALA A 29 -0.73 9.39 -7.44
C ALA A 29 -1.75 8.24 -7.44
N GLU A 30 -1.39 7.16 -8.12
CA GLU A 30 -2.07 5.87 -8.09
C GLU A 30 -1.28 4.86 -7.27
N ILE A 31 -1.98 3.94 -6.63
CA ILE A 31 -1.41 2.90 -5.79
C ILE A 31 -1.52 1.55 -6.50
N GLY A 32 -0.37 0.91 -6.72
CA GLY A 32 -0.33 -0.44 -7.26
C GLY A 32 -0.43 -1.46 -6.14
N LEU A 33 -1.35 -2.39 -6.28
CA LEU A 33 -1.57 -3.48 -5.34
C LEU A 33 -1.35 -4.82 -6.03
N ARG A 34 -0.72 -5.75 -5.32
CA ARG A 34 -0.53 -7.14 -5.74
C ARG A 34 -1.26 -8.06 -4.78
N CYS A 35 -2.13 -8.92 -5.28
CA CYS A 35 -2.81 -9.90 -4.45
C CYS A 35 -1.77 -10.91 -3.91
N VAL A 36 -1.73 -11.08 -2.59
CA VAL A 36 -0.79 -12.01 -1.94
C VAL A 36 -1.11 -13.47 -2.30
N THR A 37 -2.38 -13.79 -2.55
CA THR A 37 -2.83 -15.16 -2.83
C THR A 37 -2.53 -15.62 -4.26
N CYS A 38 -2.70 -14.75 -5.27
CA CYS A 38 -2.60 -15.14 -6.69
C CYS A 38 -1.62 -14.31 -7.53
N GLY A 39 -0.98 -13.28 -6.94
CA GLY A 39 0.02 -12.46 -7.60
C GLY A 39 -0.51 -11.46 -8.64
N ARG A 40 -1.81 -11.45 -8.95
CA ARG A 40 -2.40 -10.47 -9.88
C ARG A 40 -2.31 -9.06 -9.33
N ARG A 41 -2.13 -8.08 -10.22
CA ARG A 41 -1.94 -6.68 -9.87
C ARG A 41 -3.15 -5.86 -10.29
N VAL A 42 -3.48 -4.87 -9.47
CA VAL A 42 -4.50 -3.86 -9.76
C VAL A 42 -3.95 -2.47 -9.40
N ILE A 43 -4.47 -1.45 -10.05
CA ILE A 43 -4.17 -0.06 -9.73
C ILE A 43 -5.44 0.55 -9.14
N LEU A 44 -5.29 1.24 -8.01
CA LEU A 44 -6.37 2.00 -7.37
C LEU A 44 -5.88 3.42 -7.07
N ASP A 45 -6.76 4.40 -7.21
CA ASP A 45 -6.49 5.74 -6.69
C ASP A 45 -6.44 5.74 -5.14
N ARG A 46 -5.70 6.70 -4.58
CA ARG A 46 -5.55 6.84 -3.12
C ARG A 46 -6.90 6.96 -2.38
N PRO A 47 -7.87 7.80 -2.80
CA PRO A 47 -9.19 7.86 -2.17
C PRO A 47 -9.92 6.52 -2.13
N THR A 48 -9.91 5.77 -3.24
CA THR A 48 -10.55 4.46 -3.35
C THR A 48 -9.89 3.45 -2.43
N LEU A 49 -8.56 3.40 -2.39
CA LEU A 49 -7.83 2.55 -1.45
C LEU A 49 -8.23 2.88 -0.01
N ARG A 50 -8.23 4.16 0.37
CA ARG A 50 -8.60 4.60 1.73
C ARG A 50 -10.02 4.16 2.12
N LYS A 51 -10.99 4.27 1.21
CA LYS A 51 -12.38 3.83 1.44
C LYS A 51 -12.50 2.31 1.57
N ARG A 52 -11.72 1.55 0.78
CA ARG A 52 -11.77 0.09 0.74
C ARG A 52 -10.87 -0.58 1.77
N LEU A 53 -9.93 0.14 2.38
CA LEU A 53 -9.04 -0.37 3.40
C LEU A 53 -9.85 -0.84 4.61
N LYS A 54 -9.55 -2.05 5.08
CA LYS A 54 -10.09 -2.62 6.31
C LYS A 54 -9.06 -2.54 7.44
N ALA A 55 -7.84 -2.99 7.19
CA ALA A 55 -6.75 -3.00 8.15
C ALA A 55 -5.39 -3.14 7.46
N PHE A 56 -4.32 -2.80 8.17
CA PHE A 56 -2.95 -3.20 7.82
C PHE A 56 -2.69 -4.60 8.39
N VAL A 57 -2.20 -5.52 7.56
CA VAL A 57 -1.83 -6.89 7.94
C VAL A 57 -0.35 -6.95 8.29
N SER A 58 0.49 -6.28 7.50
CA SER A 58 1.91 -6.12 7.77
C SER A 58 2.35 -4.73 7.33
N ARG A 59 3.35 -4.17 8.01
CA ARG A 59 4.01 -2.95 7.56
C ARG A 59 5.23 -3.30 6.72
N GLY A 60 5.39 -2.61 5.60
CA GLY A 60 6.60 -2.67 4.80
C GLY A 60 7.79 -2.17 5.60
N ALA A 61 8.99 -2.60 5.22
CA ALA A 61 10.21 -2.11 5.84
C ALA A 61 10.24 -0.57 5.78
N PRO A 62 10.63 0.12 6.85
CA PRO A 62 10.87 1.56 6.77
C PRO A 62 11.89 1.78 5.65
N LEU A 63 11.54 2.64 4.69
CA LEU A 63 12.53 3.10 3.73
C LEU A 63 13.59 3.88 4.51
N ASP A 64 14.84 3.85 4.02
CA ASP A 64 15.88 4.69 4.57
C ASP A 64 15.37 6.16 4.57
N PRO A 65 15.45 6.90 5.69
CA PRO A 65 14.91 8.25 5.77
C PRO A 65 15.45 9.18 4.68
N ALA A 66 16.70 8.99 4.24
CA ALA A 66 17.27 9.78 3.14
C ALA A 66 16.60 9.44 1.79
N VAL A 67 16.25 8.17 1.57
CA VAL A 67 15.53 7.70 0.38
C VAL A 67 14.08 8.17 0.39
N GLU A 68 13.39 8.06 1.53
CA GLU A 68 12.02 8.56 1.71
C GLU A 68 11.94 10.07 1.43
N ARG A 69 12.90 10.85 1.97
CA ARG A 69 12.98 12.30 1.78
C ARG A 69 13.21 12.66 0.30
N ALA A 70 14.08 11.92 -0.40
CA ALA A 70 14.35 12.11 -1.82
C ALA A 70 13.16 11.74 -2.73
N LEU A 71 12.36 10.74 -2.36
CA LEU A 71 11.24 10.24 -3.18
C LEU A 71 9.92 10.95 -2.90
N TYR A 72 9.64 11.36 -1.64
CA TYR A 72 8.33 11.83 -1.22
C TYR A 72 8.33 13.22 -0.54
N GLY A 73 9.49 13.85 -0.34
CA GLY A 73 9.58 15.27 0.02
C GLY A 73 9.01 15.66 1.40
N GLY A 74 9.14 14.80 2.42
CA GLY A 74 8.79 15.14 3.80
C GLY A 74 9.46 14.19 4.80
N ASP A 75 9.78 14.69 6.00
CA ASP A 75 10.44 13.88 7.02
C ASP A 75 9.39 13.08 7.84
N PRO A 76 9.54 11.75 7.99
CA PRO A 76 8.58 10.93 8.71
C PRO A 76 8.51 11.22 10.22
N ALA A 77 9.47 12.00 10.76
CA ALA A 77 9.48 12.41 12.17
C ALA A 77 8.62 13.65 12.49
N GLU A 78 8.05 14.32 11.48
CA GLU A 78 7.36 15.62 11.64
C GLU A 78 5.82 15.51 11.76
N ARG A 79 5.27 14.33 12.05
CA ARG A 79 3.81 14.09 12.04
C ARG A 79 3.26 13.31 13.22
#